data_AF-A0A9N9MSY6-F1
#
_entry.id   AF-A0A9N9MSY6-F1
#
_cell.length_a   1.000
_cell.length_b   1.000
_cell.length_c   1.000
_cell.angle_alpha   90.00
_cell.angle_beta   90.00
_cell.angle_gamma   90.00
#
_symmetry.space_group_name_H-M   'P 1'
#
loop_
_entity.id
_entity.type
_entity.pdbx_description
1 polymer ?
#
loop_
_entity_poly.entity_id
_entity_poly.type
_entity_poly.pdbx_seq_one_letter_code
_entity_poly.pdbx_strand_id
1 'polypeptide(L)'
;MWLAYVEYKSAYNLVSAVENLAQHLRHLQFDAEHEAVYGMDQFYNEEECTKIAKNYEKGVEACNLYLHTSDLTSFLETIKELGLTQFLEEVEKFAPKNIFKRLKINFNKKHFVKKNRFIQPLNSYYKNGIR
;
A
#
# COMPACT_ATOMS: atom_id res chain seq x y z
N MET A 1 -1.87 17.47 8.29
CA MET A 1 -1.09 17.12 7.09
C MET A 1 0.39 17.07 7.46
N TRP A 2 0.94 15.89 7.80
CA TRP A 2 2.31 15.81 8.35
C TRP A 2 3.31 14.97 7.55
N LEU A 3 2.94 14.09 6.61
CA LEU A 3 3.95 13.26 5.92
C LEU A 3 3.71 13.02 4.41
N ALA A 4 3.35 14.07 3.68
CA ALA A 4 3.32 14.07 2.20
C ALA A 4 4.69 13.89 1.51
N TYR A 5 5.72 13.38 2.20
CA TYR A 5 7.13 13.51 1.79
C TYR A 5 7.89 12.21 1.58
N VAL A 6 7.28 11.04 1.76
CA VAL A 6 7.98 9.79 1.45
C VAL A 6 7.79 9.49 -0.03
N GLU A 7 8.69 10.06 -0.83
CA GLU A 7 8.84 9.71 -2.24
C GLU A 7 9.08 8.21 -2.35
N TYR A 8 8.16 7.52 -3.00
CA TYR A 8 8.30 6.12 -3.34
C TYR A 8 9.49 5.96 -4.28
N LYS A 9 10.64 5.53 -3.75
CA LYS A 9 11.85 5.28 -4.54
C LYS A 9 11.71 3.96 -5.27
N SER A 10 12.07 3.94 -6.55
CA SER A 10 12.11 2.72 -7.36
C SER A 10 13.04 1.69 -6.70
N ALA A 11 12.52 0.48 -6.46
CA ALA A 11 13.29 -0.56 -5.80
C ALA A 11 14.40 -1.11 -6.71
N TYR A 12 15.57 -1.35 -6.13
CA TYR A 12 16.71 -1.98 -6.83
C TYR A 12 16.66 -3.51 -6.78
N ASN A 13 16.03 -4.07 -5.75
CA ASN A 13 15.82 -5.50 -5.56
C ASN A 13 14.53 -5.74 -4.75
N LEU A 14 14.14 -7.01 -4.63
CA LEU A 14 12.91 -7.41 -3.94
C LEU A 14 12.88 -6.98 -2.47
N VAL A 15 14.00 -7.10 -1.75
CA VAL A 15 14.10 -6.74 -0.33
C VAL A 15 13.85 -5.24 -0.17
N SER A 16 14.52 -4.40 -0.95
CA SER A 16 14.31 -2.94 -0.93
C SER A 16 12.90 -2.55 -1.34
N ALA A 17 12.26 -3.29 -2.26
CA ALA A 17 10.85 -3.08 -2.60
C ALA A 17 9.94 -3.31 -1.40
N VAL A 18 10.17 -4.41 -0.68
CA VAL A 18 9.37 -4.76 0.50
C VAL A 18 9.64 -3.82 1.67
N GLU A 19 10.89 -3.39 1.88
CA GLU A 19 11.24 -2.38 2.89
C GLU A 19 10.54 -1.03 2.61
N ASN A 20 10.58 -0.58 1.36
CA ASN A 20 9.89 0.65 0.95
C ASN A 20 8.38 0.55 1.14
N LEU A 21 7.79 -0.60 0.79
CA LEU A 21 6.37 -0.85 1.00
C LEU A 21 6.02 -0.84 2.50
N ALA A 22 6.82 -1.51 3.34
CA ALA A 22 6.61 -1.55 4.79
C ALA A 22 6.63 -0.14 5.39
N GLN A 23 7.59 0.70 4.98
CA GLN A 23 7.65 2.09 5.42
C GLN A 23 6.43 2.88 4.97
N HIS A 24 6.04 2.73 3.69
CA HIS A 24 4.88 3.44 3.15
C HIS A 24 3.58 3.06 3.88
N LEU A 25 3.35 1.76 4.11
CA LEU A 25 2.18 1.28 4.83
C LEU A 25 2.16 1.72 6.30
N ARG A 26 3.32 1.77 6.98
CA ARG A 26 3.41 2.32 8.34
C ARG A 26 2.99 3.78 8.41
N HIS A 27 3.36 4.58 7.41
CA HIS A 27 2.94 5.98 7.36
C HIS A 27 1.44 6.12 7.10
N LEU A 28 0.89 5.31 6.18
CA LEU A 28 -0.54 5.31 5.91
C LEU A 28 -1.36 4.81 7.11
N GLN A 29 -0.84 3.82 7.85
CA GLN A 29 -1.40 3.37 9.11
C GLN A 29 -1.46 4.53 10.11
N PHE A 30 -0.32 5.20 10.35
CA PHE A 30 -0.24 6.32 11.28
C PHE A 30 -1.21 7.45 10.90
N ASP A 31 -1.28 7.80 9.61
CA ASP A 31 -2.21 8.83 9.13
C ASP A 31 -3.67 8.43 9.37
N ALA A 32 -4.03 7.16 9.14
CA ALA A 32 -5.37 6.65 9.37
C ALA A 32 -5.74 6.60 10.87
N GLU A 33 -4.80 6.17 11.73
CA GLU A 33 -4.99 6.19 13.19
C GLU A 33 -5.13 7.63 13.71
N HIS A 34 -4.33 8.54 13.19
CA HIS A 34 -4.41 9.95 13.55
C HIS A 34 -5.74 10.58 13.14
N GLU A 35 -6.22 10.31 11.92
CA GLU A 35 -7.51 10.79 11.45
C GLU A 35 -8.68 10.15 12.24
N ALA A 36 -8.55 8.90 12.70
CA ALA A 36 -9.58 8.28 13.55
C ALA A 36 -9.75 9.03 14.89
N VAL A 37 -8.65 9.54 15.47
CA VAL A 37 -8.66 10.18 16.80
C VAL A 37 -8.91 11.68 16.73
N TYR A 38 -8.35 12.35 15.72
CA TYR A 38 -8.32 13.81 15.62
C TYR A 38 -9.04 14.35 14.39
N GLY A 39 -9.53 13.47 13.52
CA GLY A 39 -10.31 13.84 12.36
C GLY A 39 -11.59 14.57 12.78
N MET A 40 -11.96 15.57 12.00
CA MET A 40 -13.31 16.12 12.09
C MET A 40 -14.19 15.19 11.24
N ASP A 41 -15.28 14.65 11.79
CA ASP A 41 -16.24 13.69 11.18
C ASP A 41 -16.85 14.12 9.81
N GLN A 42 -16.37 15.22 9.22
CA GLN A 42 -16.78 15.74 7.93
C GLN A 42 -16.29 14.89 6.74
N PHE A 43 -15.18 14.16 6.87
CA PHE A 43 -14.56 13.47 5.74
C PHE A 43 -14.50 11.95 5.90
N TYR A 44 -14.25 11.46 7.11
CA TYR A 44 -14.13 10.04 7.42
C TYR A 44 -14.71 9.74 8.79
N ASN A 45 -15.39 8.61 8.91
CA ASN A 45 -15.86 8.11 10.21
C ASN A 45 -14.70 7.39 10.92
N GLU A 46 -14.61 7.53 12.25
CA GLU A 46 -13.63 6.85 13.11
C GLU A 46 -13.54 5.34 12.82
N GLU A 47 -14.69 4.68 12.66
CA GLU A 47 -14.75 3.24 12.36
C GLU A 47 -14.09 2.89 11.01
N GLU A 48 -14.27 3.74 10.00
CA GLU A 48 -13.69 3.54 8.67
C GLU A 48 -12.18 3.76 8.71
N CYS A 49 -11.71 4.83 9.37
CA CYS A 49 -10.29 5.09 9.55
C CYS A 49 -9.60 3.97 10.33
N THR A 50 -10.23 3.46 11.39
CA THR A 50 -9.71 2.32 12.16
C THR A 50 -9.61 1.06 11.32
N LYS A 51 -10.60 0.79 10.46
CA LYS A 51 -10.57 -0.35 9.54
C LYS A 51 -9.47 -0.22 8.49
N ILE A 52 -9.26 0.99 7.98
CA ILE A 52 -8.18 1.32 7.04
C ILE A 52 -6.81 1.12 7.70
N ALA A 53 -6.61 1.63 8.92
CA ALA A 53 -5.39 1.45 9.69
C ALA A 53 -5.02 -0.03 9.87
N LYS A 54 -6.00 -0.87 10.24
CA LYS A 54 -5.80 -2.33 10.39
C LYS A 54 -5.38 -3.03 9.10
N ASN A 55 -5.88 -2.58 7.95
CA ASN A 55 -5.46 -3.14 6.66
C ASN A 55 -4.00 -2.79 6.36
N TYR A 56 -3.57 -1.56 6.69
CA TYR A 56 -2.18 -1.15 6.54
C TYR A 56 -1.26 -1.89 7.51
N GLU A 57 -1.67 -2.04 8.77
CA GLU A 57 -0.99 -2.84 9.78
C GLU A 57 -0.76 -4.29 9.29
N LYS A 58 -1.81 -4.97 8.80
CA LYS A 58 -1.70 -6.32 8.22
C LYS A 58 -0.67 -6.37 7.08
N GLY A 59 -0.61 -5.33 6.25
CA GLY A 59 0.39 -5.22 5.19
C GLY A 59 1.81 -5.03 5.70
N VAL A 60 2.00 -4.22 6.75
CA VAL A 60 3.30 -4.04 7.43
C VAL A 60 3.77 -5.35 8.05
N GLU A 61 2.88 -6.09 8.72
CA GLU A 61 3.18 -7.39 9.30
C GLU A 61 3.64 -8.39 8.23
N ALA A 62 2.93 -8.45 7.10
CA ALA A 62 3.32 -9.32 5.99
C ALA A 62 4.71 -8.95 5.43
N CYS A 63 5.01 -7.65 5.31
CA CYS A 63 6.34 -7.19 4.89
C CYS A 63 7.41 -7.60 5.90
N ASN A 64 7.20 -7.36 7.20
CA ASN A 64 8.15 -7.74 8.25
C ASN A 64 8.37 -9.26 8.26
N LEU A 65 7.30 -10.04 8.13
CA LEU A 65 7.37 -11.50 8.08
C LEU A 65 8.25 -11.96 6.91
N TYR A 66 8.03 -11.40 5.71
CA TYR A 66 8.87 -11.69 4.55
C TYR A 66 10.35 -11.33 4.80
N LEU A 67 10.63 -10.15 5.36
CA LEU A 67 12.01 -9.72 5.64
C LEU A 67 12.72 -10.64 6.64
N HIS A 68 11.98 -11.31 7.53
CA HIS A 68 12.53 -12.27 8.48
C HIS A 68 12.62 -13.71 7.96
N THR A 69 11.58 -14.21 7.28
CA THR A 69 11.48 -15.63 6.88
C THR A 69 11.84 -15.88 5.42
N SER A 70 11.90 -14.83 4.61
CA SER A 70 12.01 -14.90 3.13
C SER A 70 10.89 -15.70 2.46
N ASP A 71 9.74 -15.90 3.11
CA ASP A 71 8.59 -16.59 2.52
C ASP A 71 7.82 -15.69 1.56
N LEU A 72 8.21 -15.77 0.29
CA LEU A 72 7.63 -14.98 -0.78
C LEU A 72 6.18 -15.38 -1.13
N THR A 73 5.77 -16.62 -0.87
CA THR A 73 4.44 -17.09 -1.30
C THR A 73 3.36 -16.49 -0.41
N SER A 74 3.51 -16.66 0.91
CA SER A 74 2.58 -16.10 1.89
C SER A 74 2.56 -14.57 1.87
N PHE A 75 3.71 -13.96 1.59
CA PHE A 75 3.79 -12.52 1.37
C PHE A 75 2.92 -12.07 0.19
N LEU A 76 3.14 -12.65 -1.00
CA LEU A 76 2.40 -12.26 -2.21
C LEU A 76 0.91 -12.56 -2.12
N GLU A 77 0.50 -13.61 -1.40
CA GLU A 77 -0.91 -13.88 -1.08
C GLU A 77 -1.51 -12.74 -0.25
N THR A 78 -0.83 -12.32 0.81
CA THR A 78 -1.31 -11.24 1.68
C THR A 78 -1.39 -9.90 0.95
N ILE A 79 -0.37 -9.57 0.15
CA ILE A 79 -0.39 -8.36 -0.69
C ILE A 79 -1.53 -8.38 -1.71
N LYS A 80 -1.85 -9.56 -2.26
CA LYS A 80 -2.99 -9.74 -3.16
C LYS A 80 -4.32 -9.53 -2.45
N GLU A 81 -4.49 -10.07 -1.24
CA GLU A 81 -5.69 -9.85 -0.42
C GLU A 81 -5.91 -8.37 -0.10
N LEU A 82 -4.82 -7.62 0.13
CA LEU A 82 -4.85 -6.18 0.39
C LEU A 82 -5.09 -5.33 -0.87
N GLY A 83 -5.20 -5.96 -2.05
CA GLY A 83 -5.49 -5.26 -3.31
C GLY A 83 -4.35 -4.37 -3.82
N LEU A 84 -3.11 -4.58 -3.36
CA LEU A 84 -1.93 -3.79 -3.73
C LEU A 84 -1.37 -4.21 -5.11
N THR A 85 -2.22 -4.13 -6.14
CA THR A 85 -1.93 -4.63 -7.50
C THR A 85 -0.75 -3.94 -8.16
N GLN A 86 -0.58 -2.63 -7.94
CA GLN A 86 0.55 -1.87 -8.48
C GLN A 86 1.90 -2.38 -7.93
N PHE A 87 1.95 -2.74 -6.64
CA PHE A 87 3.15 -3.32 -6.05
C PHE A 87 3.42 -4.72 -6.58
N LEU A 88 2.38 -5.55 -6.78
CA LEU A 88 2.54 -6.87 -7.40
C LEU A 88 3.13 -6.78 -8.81
N GLU A 89 2.76 -5.76 -9.59
CA GLU A 89 3.33 -5.50 -10.93
C GLU A 89 4.81 -5.12 -10.85
N GLU A 90 5.21 -4.34 -9.85
CA GLU A 90 6.61 -3.97 -9.64
C GLU A 90 7.46 -5.18 -9.23
N VAL A 91 6.93 -6.01 -8.31
CA VAL A 91 7.60 -7.20 -7.79
C VAL A 91 7.69 -8.33 -8.83
N GLU A 92 6.83 -8.36 -9.84
CA GLU A 92 6.92 -9.33 -10.95
C GLU A 92 8.30 -9.35 -11.62
N LYS A 93 9.01 -8.21 -11.62
CA LYS A 93 10.36 -8.08 -12.20
C LYS A 93 11.43 -8.82 -11.40
N PHE A 94 11.20 -9.00 -10.10
CA PHE A 94 12.18 -9.54 -9.16
C PHE A 94 11.86 -10.95 -8.69
N ALA A 95 10.63 -11.42 -8.88
CA ALA A 95 10.14 -12.70 -8.40
C ALA A 95 9.90 -13.73 -9.53
N PRO A 96 10.05 -15.04 -9.27
CA PRO A 96 9.82 -16.07 -10.28
C PRO A 96 8.37 -16.08 -10.78
N LYS A 97 8.19 -16.05 -12.11
CA LYS A 97 6.86 -16.07 -12.79
C LYS A 97 5.98 -17.26 -12.37
N ASN A 98 6.58 -18.37 -11.97
CA ASN A 98 5.86 -19.57 -11.54
C ASN A 98 5.01 -19.32 -10.28
N ILE A 99 5.46 -18.44 -9.39
CA ILE A 99 4.74 -18.08 -8.17
C ILE A 99 3.47 -17.30 -8.54
N PHE A 100 3.58 -16.28 -9.40
CA PHE A 100 2.42 -15.50 -9.86
C PHE A 100 1.36 -16.34 -10.58
N LYS A 101 1.79 -17.32 -11.39
CA LYS A 101 0.88 -18.28 -12.03
C LYS A 101 0.13 -19.13 -11.00
N ARG A 102 0.84 -19.66 -10.00
CA ARG A 102 0.25 -20.45 -8.91
C ARG A 102 -0.76 -19.63 -8.11
N LEU A 103 -0.43 -18.38 -7.82
CA LEU A 103 -1.28 -17.45 -7.09
C LEU A 103 -2.41 -16.85 -7.94
N LYS A 104 -2.52 -17.21 -9.23
CA LYS A 104 -3.51 -16.67 -10.18
C LYS A 104 -3.54 -15.14 -10.17
N ILE A 105 -2.37 -14.51 -10.13
CA ILE A 105 -2.23 -13.05 -10.21
C ILE A 105 -2.20 -12.68 -11.70
N ASN A 106 -3.25 -11.99 -12.17
CA ASN A 106 -3.36 -11.55 -13.56
C ASN A 106 -3.09 -10.05 -13.64
N PHE A 107 -2.00 -9.68 -14.30
CA PHE A 107 -1.68 -8.27 -14.58
C PHE A 107 -2.47 -7.80 -15.81
N ASN A 108 -3.47 -6.97 -15.59
CA ASN A 108 -4.24 -6.38 -16.67
C ASN A 108 -3.44 -5.19 -17.23
N LYS A 109 -2.59 -5.44 -18.24
CA LYS A 109 -1.62 -4.48 -18.82
C LYS A 109 -2.22 -3.24 -19.50
N LYS A 110 -3.45 -2.81 -19.17
CA LYS A 110 -4.18 -1.73 -19.85
C LYS A 110 -4.12 -0.35 -19.20
N HIS A 111 -3.37 -0.12 -18.12
CA HIS A 111 -3.26 1.21 -17.50
C HIS A 111 -1.83 1.76 -17.45
N PHE A 112 -1.18 1.82 -18.61
CA PHE A 112 -0.17 2.85 -18.83
C PHE A 112 -0.90 4.15 -19.22
N VAL A 113 -0.53 5.27 -18.60
CA VAL A 113 -1.02 6.64 -18.87
C VAL A 113 -2.33 7.04 -18.16
N LYS A 114 -2.26 7.35 -16.86
CA LYS A 114 -2.57 8.69 -16.31
C LYS A 114 -2.59 8.70 -14.77
N LYS A 115 -1.70 9.53 -14.23
CA LYS A 115 -1.63 10.06 -12.85
C LYS A 115 -1.22 9.06 -11.77
N ASN A 116 -0.08 9.36 -11.14
CA ASN A 116 0.25 9.06 -9.74
C ASN A 116 -1.01 9.09 -8.86
N ARG A 117 -1.66 7.95 -8.69
CA ARG A 117 -2.69 7.69 -7.68
C ARG A 117 -2.26 6.42 -6.99
N PHE A 118 -1.19 6.56 -6.24
CA PHE A 118 -0.46 5.48 -5.59
C PHE A 118 -1.19 5.07 -4.30
N ILE A 119 -2.53 4.89 -4.36
CA ILE A 119 -3.47 5.08 -3.24
C ILE A 119 -3.80 6.57 -3.16
N GLN A 120 -5.09 6.92 -3.17
CA GLN A 120 -5.46 8.30 -2.89
C GLN A 120 -5.05 8.56 -1.44
N PRO A 121 -4.15 9.52 -1.14
CA PRO A 121 -4.23 10.14 0.18
C PRO A 121 -5.67 10.62 0.36
N LEU A 122 -6.16 10.69 1.60
CA LEU A 122 -7.49 11.22 1.99
C LEU A 122 -7.81 12.64 1.42
N ASN A 123 -6.93 13.20 0.59
CA ASN A 123 -6.95 14.50 -0.04
C ASN A 123 -7.67 14.61 -1.41
N SER A 124 -8.42 13.62 -1.91
CA SER A 124 -9.09 13.82 -3.21
C SER A 124 -10.29 14.77 -3.20
N TYR A 125 -10.72 15.29 -2.03
CA TYR A 125 -11.95 16.10 -1.93
C TYR A 125 -11.74 17.59 -1.56
N TYR A 126 -10.52 18.04 -1.23
CA TYR A 126 -10.26 19.46 -0.94
C TYR A 126 -10.14 20.37 -2.17
N LYS A 127 -10.80 20.03 -3.28
CA LYS A 127 -10.81 20.89 -4.49
C LYS A 127 -11.98 21.87 -4.60
N ASN A 128 -12.98 21.81 -3.72
CA ASN A 128 -14.16 22.67 -3.81
C ASN A 128 -14.49 23.39 -2.49
N GLY A 129 -13.50 24.04 -1.86
CA GLY A 129 -13.72 24.73 -0.59
C GLY A 129 -12.74 25.86 -0.30
N ILE A 130 -12.40 26.66 -1.30
CA ILE A 130 -11.89 28.02 -1.06
C ILE A 130 -12.91 28.99 -1.65
N ARG A 131 -13.89 29.34 -0.83
CA ARG A 131 -14.47 30.68 -0.74
C ARG A 131 -15.15 30.83 0.59
#